data_AF-A0A5D6XW58-F1
#
_entry.id   AF-A0A5D6XW58-F1
#
_cell.length_a   1.000
_cell.length_b   1.000
_cell.length_c   1.000
_cell.angle_alpha   90.00
_cell.angle_beta   90.00
_cell.angle_gamma   90.00
#
_symmetry.space_group_name_H-M   'P 1'
#
loop_
_entity.id
_entity.type
_entity.pdbx_description
1 polymer ?
#
loop_
_entity_poly.entity_id
_entity_poly.type
_entity_poly.pdbx_seq_one_letter_code
_entity_poly.pdbx_strand_id
1 'polypeptide(L)'
;MGNALGKKKTLKEQLRENKREINRAIRELDRERANLQMQEKKLIIEIKKMAKEGQIASVKIMAKDLVRTRQHVTKFYTMRSQLQAVSLRLETAKSAEAMTSALQGTTHAMKSMAKTMNLPRLNQIMMEYTKESEKMEMTQEMIGETIDDVMDADQDEEEEDRIVGQVLDEIGIDLTGAVPEAPVVQAPRPVVAQVAAPAAVAPPPAPVAAGGGDVGDSAMSDLEARLNNLRRS
;
A
#
# COMPACT_ATOMS: atom_id res chain seq x y z
N MET A 1 -17.67 -48.02 26.00
CA MET A 1 -18.72 -46.99 26.18
C MET A 1 -18.53 -46.41 27.57
N GLY A 2 -18.39 -45.12 27.86
CA GLY A 2 -18.35 -43.90 27.08
C GLY A 2 -18.24 -42.77 28.12
N ASN A 3 -17.09 -42.12 28.23
CA ASN A 3 -16.96 -40.90 29.05
C ASN A 3 -17.24 -39.70 28.14
N ALA A 4 -18.52 -39.55 27.79
CA ALA A 4 -19.05 -38.41 27.03
C ALA A 4 -19.61 -37.36 27.99
N LEU A 5 -18.78 -36.80 28.86
CA LEU A 5 -19.05 -35.51 29.50
C LEU A 5 -17.78 -34.67 29.38
N GLY A 6 -17.62 -34.05 28.21
CA GLY A 6 -16.58 -33.05 27.98
C GLY A 6 -16.75 -31.93 29.00
N LYS A 7 -15.77 -31.78 29.90
CA LYS A 7 -15.70 -30.60 30.78
C LYS A 7 -15.77 -29.38 29.88
N LYS A 8 -16.73 -28.48 30.14
CA LYS A 8 -16.79 -27.17 29.48
C LYS A 8 -15.41 -26.53 29.64
N LYS A 9 -14.75 -26.21 28.52
CA LYS A 9 -13.43 -25.57 28.52
C LYS A 9 -13.48 -24.34 29.41
N THR A 10 -12.47 -24.17 30.26
CA THR A 10 -12.36 -22.96 31.08
C THR A 10 -12.20 -21.73 30.18
N LEU A 11 -12.59 -20.53 30.66
CA LEU A 11 -12.44 -19.28 29.89
C LEU A 11 -11.00 -19.10 29.41
N LYS A 12 -10.02 -19.30 30.29
CA LYS A 12 -8.59 -19.33 29.95
C LYS A 12 -8.20 -20.32 28.85
N GLU A 13 -8.80 -21.51 28.82
CA GLU A 13 -8.55 -22.50 27.76
C GLU A 13 -9.19 -22.09 26.43
N GLN A 14 -10.41 -21.56 26.45
CA GLN A 14 -11.11 -21.02 25.28
C GLN A 14 -10.34 -19.85 24.67
N LEU A 15 -9.90 -18.89 25.49
CA LEU A 15 -9.06 -17.78 25.03
C LEU A 15 -7.75 -18.30 24.40
N ARG A 16 -7.10 -19.31 25.00
CA ARG A 16 -5.86 -19.86 24.44
C ARG A 16 -6.07 -20.58 23.11
N GLU A 17 -7.20 -21.28 22.95
CA GLU A 17 -7.58 -21.95 21.71
C GLU A 17 -7.91 -20.95 20.61
N ASN A 18 -8.78 -19.98 20.89
CA ASN A 18 -9.14 -18.91 19.95
C ASN A 18 -7.90 -18.12 19.49
N LYS A 19 -6.95 -17.82 20.40
CA LYS A 19 -5.67 -17.20 20.00
C LYS A 19 -4.89 -18.06 18.99
N ARG A 20 -4.90 -19.38 19.14
CA ARG A 20 -4.21 -20.29 18.21
C ARG A 20 -4.91 -20.33 16.86
N GLU A 21 -6.24 -20.36 16.85
CA GLU A 21 -7.06 -20.33 15.63
C GLU A 21 -6.85 -19.03 14.86
N ILE A 22 -6.92 -17.88 15.53
CA ILE A 22 -6.64 -16.57 14.92
C ILE A 22 -5.23 -16.54 14.31
N ASN A 23 -4.22 -17.03 15.02
CA ASN A 23 -2.86 -17.09 14.48
C ASN A 23 -2.71 -18.04 13.28
N ARG A 24 -3.49 -19.12 13.22
CA ARG A 24 -3.53 -20.01 12.04
C ARG A 24 -4.17 -19.28 10.86
N ALA A 25 -5.31 -18.64 11.08
CA ALA A 25 -6.01 -17.85 10.06
C ALA A 25 -5.11 -16.73 9.51
N ILE A 26 -4.40 -15.97 10.36
CA ILE A 26 -3.44 -14.94 9.91
C ILE A 26 -2.39 -15.52 8.96
N ARG A 27 -1.82 -16.68 9.27
CA ARG A 27 -0.82 -17.34 8.41
C ARG A 27 -1.41 -17.85 7.10
N GLU A 28 -2.67 -18.25 7.12
CA GLU A 28 -3.40 -18.69 5.94
C GLU A 28 -3.68 -17.50 5.00
N LEU A 29 -4.19 -16.38 5.55
CA LEU A 29 -4.35 -15.13 4.80
C LEU A 29 -3.03 -14.65 4.20
N ASP A 30 -1.92 -14.74 4.94
CA ASP A 30 -0.60 -14.36 4.43
C ASP A 30 -0.14 -15.24 3.25
N ARG A 31 -0.44 -16.55 3.29
CA ARG A 31 -0.14 -17.48 2.19
C ARG A 31 -1.02 -17.20 0.97
N GLU A 32 -2.32 -17.01 1.17
CA GLU A 32 -3.25 -16.68 0.09
C GLU A 32 -2.89 -15.35 -0.57
N ARG A 33 -2.57 -14.32 0.22
CA ARG A 33 -2.06 -13.05 -0.30
C ARG A 33 -0.81 -13.26 -1.14
N ALA A 34 0.17 -14.03 -0.67
CA ALA A 34 1.40 -14.30 -1.44
C ALA A 34 1.10 -15.02 -2.76
N ASN A 35 0.14 -15.95 -2.77
CA ASN A 35 -0.31 -16.62 -3.98
C ASN A 35 -0.96 -15.65 -4.97
N LEU A 36 -1.84 -14.75 -4.49
CA LEU A 36 -2.45 -13.72 -5.32
C LEU A 36 -1.42 -12.74 -5.88
N GLN A 37 -0.41 -12.33 -5.11
CA GLN A 37 0.69 -11.48 -5.59
C GLN A 37 1.52 -12.19 -6.69
N MET A 38 1.68 -13.51 -6.61
CA MET A 38 2.32 -14.27 -7.70
C MET A 38 1.43 -14.35 -8.94
N GLN A 39 0.12 -14.51 -8.79
CA GLN A 39 -0.85 -14.49 -9.90
C GLN A 39 -0.90 -13.11 -10.56
N GLU A 40 -0.89 -12.03 -9.77
CA GLU A 40 -0.82 -10.65 -10.25
C GLU A 40 0.40 -10.46 -11.17
N LYS A 41 1.59 -10.89 -10.74
CA LYS A 41 2.80 -10.81 -11.55
C LYS A 41 2.69 -11.60 -12.87
N LYS A 42 2.05 -12.77 -12.85
CA LYS A 42 1.81 -13.57 -14.07
C LYS A 42 0.84 -12.87 -15.01
N LEU A 43 -0.28 -12.36 -14.49
CA LEU A 43 -1.26 -11.58 -15.25
C LEU A 43 -0.60 -10.37 -15.93
N ILE A 44 0.26 -9.62 -15.23
CA ILE A 44 0.98 -8.49 -15.81
C ILE A 44 1.84 -8.92 -17.01
N ILE A 45 2.53 -10.07 -16.93
CA ILE A 45 3.34 -10.60 -18.03
C ILE A 45 2.45 -11.00 -19.21
N GLU A 46 1.32 -11.66 -18.95
CA GLU A 46 0.36 -12.09 -19.97
C GLU A 46 -0.31 -10.89 -20.66
N ILE A 47 -0.74 -9.87 -19.91
CA ILE A 47 -1.30 -8.61 -20.43
C ILE A 47 -0.28 -7.94 -21.35
N LYS A 48 0.99 -7.83 -20.93
CA LYS A 48 2.07 -7.26 -21.78
C LYS A 48 2.28 -8.06 -23.07
N LYS A 49 2.19 -9.38 -23.01
CA LYS A 49 2.34 -10.24 -24.20
C LYS A 49 1.18 -10.03 -25.18
N MET A 50 -0.06 -10.08 -24.69
CA MET A 50 -1.26 -9.94 -25.51
C MET A 50 -1.42 -8.53 -26.08
N ALA A 51 -0.93 -7.52 -25.37
CA ALA A 51 -0.87 -6.15 -25.87
C ALA A 51 0.08 -6.02 -27.07
N LYS A 52 1.25 -6.67 -27.03
CA LYS A 52 2.19 -6.70 -28.17
C LYS A 52 1.62 -7.44 -29.39
N GLU A 53 0.77 -8.43 -29.15
CA GLU A 53 0.05 -9.16 -30.19
C GLU A 53 -1.16 -8.36 -30.75
N GLY A 54 -1.47 -7.18 -30.20
CA GLY A 54 -2.58 -6.34 -30.66
C GLY A 54 -3.97 -6.85 -30.23
N GLN A 55 -4.05 -7.79 -29.30
CA GLN A 55 -5.32 -8.37 -28.85
C GLN A 55 -6.01 -7.49 -27.79
N ILE A 56 -6.47 -6.30 -28.20
CA ILE A 56 -6.99 -5.25 -27.30
C ILE A 56 -8.19 -5.73 -26.45
N ALA A 57 -9.10 -6.52 -27.02
CA ALA A 57 -10.25 -7.06 -26.28
C ALA A 57 -9.81 -7.97 -25.12
N SER A 58 -8.85 -8.87 -25.38
CA SER A 58 -8.28 -9.76 -24.36
C SER A 58 -7.53 -8.97 -23.28
N VAL A 59 -6.78 -7.92 -23.68
CA VAL A 59 -6.09 -7.02 -22.74
C VAL A 59 -7.08 -6.33 -21.81
N LYS A 60 -8.21 -5.83 -22.31
CA LYS A 60 -9.23 -5.17 -21.48
C LYS A 60 -9.84 -6.12 -20.44
N ILE A 61 -10.10 -7.38 -20.81
CA ILE A 61 -10.64 -8.40 -19.89
C ILE A 61 -9.61 -8.73 -18.80
N MET A 62 -8.38 -9.04 -19.19
CA MET A 62 -7.32 -9.38 -18.23
C MET A 62 -6.95 -8.21 -17.32
N ALA A 63 -7.06 -6.97 -17.81
CA ALA A 63 -6.85 -5.78 -17.00
C ALA A 63 -7.93 -5.64 -15.91
N LYS A 64 -9.19 -5.96 -16.20
CA LYS A 64 -10.24 -6.05 -15.16
C LYS A 64 -9.91 -7.11 -14.11
N ASP A 65 -9.42 -8.27 -14.54
CA ASP A 65 -8.99 -9.34 -13.60
C ASP A 65 -7.78 -8.93 -12.75
N LEU A 66 -6.87 -8.13 -13.32
CA LEU A 66 -5.75 -7.55 -12.58
C LEU A 66 -6.22 -6.58 -11.49
N VAL A 67 -7.17 -5.68 -11.80
CA VAL A 67 -7.77 -4.75 -10.82
C VAL A 67 -8.43 -5.53 -9.69
N ARG A 68 -9.26 -6.54 -10.02
CA ARG A 68 -9.88 -7.43 -9.03
C ARG A 68 -8.84 -8.11 -8.14
N THR A 69 -7.76 -8.62 -8.74
CA THR A 69 -6.68 -9.27 -7.98
C THR A 69 -6.03 -8.30 -7.00
N ARG A 70 -5.74 -7.06 -7.41
CA ARG A 70 -5.19 -6.00 -6.53
C ARG A 70 -6.14 -5.60 -5.40
N GLN A 71 -7.44 -5.49 -5.70
CA GLN A 71 -8.47 -5.26 -4.69
C GLN A 71 -8.52 -6.40 -3.67
N HIS A 72 -8.47 -7.66 -4.12
CA HIS A 72 -8.40 -8.81 -3.22
C HIS A 72 -7.15 -8.77 -2.35
N VAL A 73 -5.96 -8.50 -2.91
CA VAL A 73 -4.72 -8.35 -2.13
C VAL A 73 -4.87 -7.28 -1.04
N THR A 74 -5.48 -6.15 -1.37
CA THR A 74 -5.77 -5.07 -0.42
C THR A 74 -6.74 -5.53 0.67
N LYS A 75 -7.82 -6.22 0.31
CA LYS A 75 -8.78 -6.82 1.24
C LYS A 75 -8.11 -7.81 2.20
N PHE A 76 -7.16 -8.60 1.72
CA PHE A 76 -6.36 -9.51 2.57
C PHE A 76 -5.50 -8.75 3.59
N TYR A 77 -4.93 -7.59 3.24
CA TYR A 77 -4.24 -6.74 4.22
C TYR A 77 -5.19 -6.22 5.30
N THR A 78 -6.38 -5.75 4.91
CA THR A 78 -7.40 -5.29 5.85
C THR A 78 -7.85 -6.41 6.78
N MET A 79 -8.19 -7.59 6.24
CA MET A 79 -8.59 -8.76 7.02
C MET A 79 -7.50 -9.24 7.98
N ARG A 80 -6.23 -9.24 7.54
CA ARG A 80 -5.09 -9.55 8.42
C ARG A 80 -5.02 -8.56 9.58
N SER A 81 -5.13 -7.25 9.30
CA SER A 81 -5.10 -6.20 10.32
C SER A 81 -6.24 -6.37 11.33
N GLN A 82 -7.46 -6.66 10.85
CA GLN A 82 -8.61 -6.96 11.68
C GLN A 82 -8.37 -8.17 12.59
N LEU A 83 -7.85 -9.28 12.06
CA LEU A 83 -7.50 -10.45 12.88
C LEU A 83 -6.40 -10.15 13.90
N GLN A 84 -5.41 -9.32 13.56
CA GLN A 84 -4.40 -8.86 14.51
C GLN A 84 -5.03 -8.01 15.64
N ALA A 85 -5.98 -7.13 15.31
CA ALA A 85 -6.73 -6.36 16.30
C ALA A 85 -7.56 -7.26 17.23
N VAL A 86 -8.24 -8.28 16.69
CA VAL A 86 -8.97 -9.26 17.50
C VAL A 86 -8.01 -10.06 18.40
N SER A 87 -6.84 -10.47 17.90
CA SER A 87 -5.81 -11.15 18.69
C SER A 87 -5.34 -10.30 19.88
N LEU A 88 -5.15 -8.99 19.67
CA LEU A 88 -4.78 -8.05 20.72
C LEU A 88 -5.91 -7.88 21.75
N ARG A 89 -7.17 -7.70 21.31
CA ARG A 89 -8.34 -7.63 22.20
C ARG A 89 -8.46 -8.89 23.07
N LEU A 90 -8.19 -10.05 22.48
CA LEU A 90 -8.23 -11.32 23.19
C LEU A 90 -7.08 -11.47 24.21
N GLU A 91 -5.92 -10.86 23.94
CA GLU A 91 -4.83 -10.76 24.91
C GLU A 91 -5.18 -9.84 26.08
N THR A 92 -5.84 -8.71 25.82
CA THR A 92 -6.41 -7.83 26.86
C THR A 92 -7.43 -8.58 27.71
N ALA A 93 -8.37 -9.31 27.09
CA ALA A 93 -9.37 -10.09 27.79
C ALA A 93 -8.75 -11.16 28.72
N LYS A 94 -7.67 -11.83 28.27
CA LYS A 94 -6.92 -12.77 29.09
C LYS A 94 -6.27 -12.09 30.31
N SER A 95 -5.70 -10.90 30.13
CA SER A 95 -5.13 -10.13 31.24
C SER A 95 -6.20 -9.65 32.23
N ALA A 96 -7.37 -9.24 31.73
CA ALA A 96 -8.53 -8.90 32.55
C ALA A 96 -9.08 -10.10 33.33
N GLU A 97 -9.13 -11.30 32.72
CA GLU A 97 -9.50 -12.55 33.42
C GLU A 97 -8.51 -12.85 34.55
N ALA A 98 -7.21 -12.76 34.28
CA ALA A 98 -6.17 -12.99 35.30
C ALA A 98 -6.25 -11.99 36.46
N MET A 99 -6.50 -10.72 36.15
CA MET A 99 -6.73 -9.67 37.15
C MET A 99 -7.98 -9.95 37.98
N THR A 100 -9.10 -10.30 37.33
CA THR A 100 -10.35 -10.67 38.00
C THR A 100 -10.14 -11.88 38.92
N SER A 101 -9.40 -12.91 38.48
CA SER A 101 -9.09 -14.08 39.30
C SER A 101 -8.23 -13.74 40.52
N ALA A 102 -7.23 -12.85 40.37
CA ALA A 102 -6.42 -12.35 41.48
C ALA A 102 -7.26 -11.47 42.44
N LEU A 103 -8.15 -10.64 41.90
CA LEU A 103 -9.10 -9.83 42.66
C LEU A 103 -10.12 -10.69 43.41
N GLN A 104 -10.55 -11.83 42.86
CA GLN A 104 -11.40 -12.80 43.56
C GLN A 104 -10.70 -13.42 44.77
N GLY A 105 -9.43 -13.81 44.62
CA GLY A 105 -8.63 -14.34 45.74
C GLY A 105 -8.40 -13.30 46.83
N THR A 106 -8.08 -12.06 46.44
CA THR A 106 -7.89 -10.95 47.38
C THR A 106 -9.19 -10.47 48.00
N THR A 107 -10.31 -10.39 47.27
CA THR A 107 -11.63 -10.08 47.85
C THR A 107 -12.14 -11.19 48.75
N HIS A 108 -11.82 -12.47 48.49
CA HIS A 108 -12.13 -13.54 49.43
C HIS A 108 -11.34 -13.39 50.73
N ALA A 109 -10.04 -13.07 50.65
CA ALA A 109 -9.20 -12.73 51.79
C ALA A 109 -9.63 -11.42 52.49
N MET A 110 -10.11 -10.44 51.73
CA MET A 110 -10.60 -9.17 52.23
C MET A 110 -12.00 -9.33 52.82
N LYS A 111 -12.81 -10.32 52.39
CA LYS A 111 -14.10 -10.68 52.98
C LYS A 111 -13.91 -11.46 54.28
N SER A 112 -12.94 -12.36 54.35
CA SER A 112 -12.56 -12.99 55.62
C SER A 112 -11.95 -11.98 56.59
N MET A 113 -11.22 -10.98 56.10
CA MET A 113 -10.74 -9.83 56.88
C MET A 113 -11.84 -8.80 57.19
N ALA A 114 -12.84 -8.60 56.33
CA ALA A 114 -13.97 -7.70 56.57
C ALA A 114 -14.93 -8.26 57.62
N LYS A 115 -14.98 -9.60 57.73
CA LYS A 115 -15.63 -10.30 58.84
C LYS A 115 -14.98 -9.95 60.19
N THR A 116 -13.74 -9.48 60.18
CA THR A 116 -13.01 -8.95 61.34
C THR A 116 -12.83 -7.42 61.31
N MET A 117 -13.22 -6.72 60.24
CA MET A 117 -13.02 -5.27 60.06
C MET A 117 -14.12 -4.60 59.19
N ASN A 118 -15.00 -3.82 59.83
CA ASN A 118 -16.01 -2.84 59.34
C ASN A 118 -16.53 -2.90 57.87
N LEU A 119 -17.82 -3.26 57.73
CA LEU A 119 -18.63 -3.38 56.50
C LEU A 119 -18.82 -2.13 55.58
N PRO A 120 -18.72 -0.85 56.03
CA PRO A 120 -19.05 0.30 55.17
C PRO A 120 -18.14 0.50 53.95
N ARG A 121 -16.85 0.13 54.03
CA ARG A 121 -15.86 0.41 52.98
C ARG A 121 -16.01 -0.50 51.74
N LEU A 122 -16.57 -1.70 51.91
CA LEU A 122 -16.80 -2.65 50.82
C LEU A 122 -17.92 -2.19 49.86
N ASN A 123 -18.97 -1.57 50.40
CA ASN A 123 -20.07 -1.02 49.58
C ASN A 123 -19.60 0.12 48.68
N GLN A 124 -18.60 0.90 49.13
CA GLN A 124 -18.06 2.00 48.35
C GLN A 124 -17.22 1.53 47.15
N ILE A 125 -16.42 0.45 47.34
CA ILE A 125 -15.63 -0.16 46.25
C ILE A 125 -16.54 -0.76 45.17
N MET A 126 -17.67 -1.35 45.55
CA MET A 126 -18.64 -1.89 44.58
C MET A 126 -19.30 -0.78 43.74
N MET A 127 -19.58 0.39 44.33
CA MET A 127 -20.13 1.55 43.61
C MET A 127 -19.12 2.18 42.65
N GLU A 128 -17.85 2.27 43.03
CA GLU A 128 -16.81 2.78 42.13
C GLU A 128 -16.58 1.85 40.93
N TYR A 129 -16.58 0.53 41.15
CA TYR A 129 -16.44 -0.45 40.06
C TYR A 129 -17.58 -0.37 39.03
N THR A 130 -18.83 -0.26 39.49
CA THR A 130 -19.98 -0.15 38.58
C THR A 130 -19.89 1.11 37.72
N LYS A 131 -19.52 2.24 38.32
CA LYS A 131 -19.34 3.52 37.63
C LYS A 131 -18.20 3.50 36.60
N GLU A 132 -17.10 2.82 36.92
CA GLU A 132 -15.94 2.70 36.02
C GLU A 132 -16.24 1.75 34.84
N SER A 133 -16.97 0.65 35.09
CA SER A 133 -17.39 -0.30 34.05
C SER A 133 -18.39 0.31 33.05
N GLU A 134 -19.39 1.07 33.52
CA GLU A 134 -20.34 1.77 32.63
C GLU A 134 -19.63 2.79 31.73
N LYS A 135 -18.63 3.51 32.26
CA LYS A 135 -17.82 4.44 31.48
C LYS A 135 -17.02 3.75 30.37
N MET A 136 -16.56 2.52 30.61
CA MET A 136 -15.82 1.74 29.62
C MET A 136 -16.72 1.24 28.49
N GLU A 137 -17.93 0.80 28.82
CA GLU A 137 -18.92 0.33 27.83
C GLU A 137 -19.32 1.44 26.86
N MET A 138 -19.60 2.65 27.38
CA MET A 138 -19.94 3.82 26.57
C MET A 138 -18.81 4.25 25.62
N THR A 139 -17.54 4.08 26.01
CA THR A 139 -16.39 4.37 25.12
C THR A 139 -16.20 3.33 24.01
N GLN A 140 -16.64 2.10 24.23
CA GLN A 140 -16.58 1.03 23.22
C GLN A 140 -17.62 1.27 22.11
N GLU A 141 -18.79 1.79 22.48
CA GLU A 141 -19.91 2.08 21.57
C GLU A 141 -19.60 3.27 20.64
N MET A 142 -19.07 4.38 21.18
CA MET A 142 -18.66 5.56 20.37
C MET A 142 -17.52 5.27 19.37
N ILE A 143 -16.67 4.27 19.64
CA ILE A 143 -15.59 3.86 18.74
C ILE A 143 -16.10 2.94 17.62
N GLY A 144 -17.24 2.27 17.82
CA GLY A 144 -17.87 1.41 16.82
C GLY A 144 -18.53 2.21 15.69
N GLU A 145 -19.33 3.23 16.04
CA GLU A 145 -20.09 4.03 15.07
C GLU A 145 -19.20 4.94 14.20
N THR A 146 -18.04 5.36 14.70
CA THR A 146 -17.10 6.21 13.93
C THR A 146 -16.24 5.44 12.92
N ILE A 147 -16.21 4.11 13.01
CA ILE A 147 -15.45 3.23 12.10
C ILE A 147 -16.33 2.69 10.96
N ASP A 148 -17.63 2.50 11.18
CA ASP A 148 -18.55 2.03 10.14
C ASP A 148 -18.92 3.13 9.12
N ASP A 149 -18.97 4.41 9.53
CA ASP A 149 -19.28 5.55 8.64
C ASP A 149 -18.19 5.88 7.58
N VAL A 150 -16.99 5.29 7.69
CA VAL A 150 -15.85 5.57 6.78
C VAL A 150 -15.72 4.51 5.68
N MET A 151 -16.46 3.39 5.76
CA MET A 151 -16.29 2.26 4.84
C MET A 151 -17.39 2.11 3.79
N ASP A 152 -18.39 3.00 3.75
CA ASP A 152 -19.59 2.84 2.90
C ASP A 152 -19.61 3.72 1.63
N ALA A 153 -18.44 4.20 1.18
CA ALA A 153 -18.30 4.89 -0.09
C ALA A 153 -17.57 4.01 -1.11
N ASP A 154 -18.09 4.00 -2.33
CA ASP A 154 -17.42 3.65 -3.60
C ASP A 154 -17.74 2.25 -4.16
N GLN A 155 -18.85 2.17 -4.90
CA GLN A 155 -19.03 1.25 -6.03
C GLN A 155 -19.79 1.95 -7.17
N ASP A 156 -19.07 2.74 -7.98
CA ASP A 156 -19.57 3.26 -9.26
C ASP A 156 -18.86 2.56 -10.44
N GLU A 157 -19.63 1.98 -11.36
CA GLU A 157 -19.12 1.19 -12.49
C GLU A 157 -18.33 2.02 -13.52
N GLU A 158 -18.54 3.35 -13.58
CA GLU A 158 -17.76 4.25 -14.45
C GLU A 158 -16.33 4.46 -13.96
N GLU A 159 -16.08 4.30 -12.66
CA GLU A 159 -14.74 4.39 -12.09
C GLU A 159 -13.91 3.17 -12.45
N GLU A 160 -14.53 1.98 -12.56
CA GLU A 160 -13.82 0.75 -12.92
C GLU A 160 -13.11 0.84 -14.27
N ASP A 161 -13.77 1.37 -15.30
CA ASP A 161 -13.16 1.50 -16.63
C ASP A 161 -12.04 2.57 -16.65
N ARG A 162 -12.12 3.61 -15.79
CA ARG A 162 -11.02 4.58 -15.59
C ARG A 162 -9.83 3.95 -14.86
N ILE A 163 -10.10 3.17 -13.80
CA ILE A 163 -9.09 2.46 -13.02
C ILE A 163 -8.35 1.45 -13.92
N VAL A 164 -9.07 0.75 -14.79
CA VAL A 164 -8.46 -0.16 -15.77
C VAL A 164 -7.50 0.57 -16.71
N GLY A 165 -7.88 1.76 -17.21
CA GLY A 165 -7.00 2.60 -18.02
C GLY A 165 -5.72 3.00 -17.28
N GLN A 166 -5.86 3.51 -16.05
CA GLN A 166 -4.73 3.87 -15.19
C GLN A 166 -3.77 2.71 -14.95
N VAL A 167 -4.30 1.50 -14.70
CA VAL A 167 -3.47 0.30 -14.48
C VAL A 167 -2.73 -0.12 -15.74
N LEU A 168 -3.32 0.04 -16.93
CA LEU A 168 -2.64 -0.26 -18.19
C LEU A 168 -1.51 0.74 -18.47
N ASP A 169 -1.71 2.01 -18.15
CA ASP A 169 -0.69 3.06 -18.25
C ASP A 169 0.48 2.79 -17.27
N GLU A 170 0.20 2.41 -16.02
CA GLU A 170 1.22 2.00 -15.04
C GLU A 170 2.10 0.84 -15.53
N ILE A 171 1.51 -0.07 -16.32
CA ILE A 171 2.19 -1.25 -16.87
C ILE A 171 3.00 -0.89 -18.13
N GLY A 172 2.78 0.30 -18.70
CA GLY A 172 3.40 0.80 -19.92
C GLY A 172 2.74 0.29 -21.19
N ILE A 173 1.44 -0.01 -21.14
CA ILE A 173 0.64 -0.44 -22.30
C ILE A 173 -0.25 0.72 -22.73
N ASP A 174 0.28 1.51 -23.66
CA ASP A 174 -0.48 2.60 -24.24
C ASP A 174 -1.45 2.02 -25.29
N LEU A 175 -2.74 1.93 -24.95
CA LEU A 175 -3.78 1.43 -25.88
C LEU A 175 -4.03 2.40 -27.05
N THR A 176 -3.57 3.65 -26.92
CA THR A 176 -3.61 4.67 -27.97
C THR A 176 -2.43 4.51 -28.93
N GLY A 177 -2.41 3.40 -29.66
CA GLY A 177 -1.72 3.21 -30.94
C GLY A 177 -0.47 4.06 -31.20
N ALA A 178 0.62 3.82 -30.48
CA ALA A 178 1.95 4.12 -31.01
C ALA A 178 2.30 3.00 -32.00
N VAL A 179 1.91 3.19 -33.26
CA VAL A 179 2.51 2.46 -34.39
C VAL A 179 4.03 2.65 -34.25
N PRO A 180 4.83 1.60 -34.02
CA PRO A 180 6.26 1.72 -34.23
C PRO A 180 6.46 1.90 -35.74
N GLU A 181 6.65 3.16 -36.14
CA GLU A 181 7.07 3.54 -37.48
C GLU A 181 8.27 2.65 -37.85
N ALA A 182 8.10 1.90 -38.94
CA ALA A 182 9.13 1.04 -39.49
C ALA A 182 10.46 1.81 -39.62
N PRO A 183 11.62 1.14 -39.47
CA PRO A 183 12.90 1.83 -39.52
C PRO A 183 13.03 2.51 -40.87
N VAL A 184 13.09 3.86 -40.86
CA VAL A 184 13.41 4.64 -42.05
C VAL A 184 14.84 4.28 -42.42
N VAL A 185 14.97 3.33 -43.35
CA VAL A 185 16.22 3.05 -44.06
C VAL A 185 16.62 4.36 -44.74
N GLN A 186 17.62 5.04 -44.19
CA GLN A 186 18.28 6.16 -44.87
C GLN A 186 18.96 5.62 -46.13
N ALA A 187 18.27 5.71 -47.27
CA ALA A 187 18.92 5.66 -48.56
C ALA A 187 19.67 6.99 -48.79
N PRO A 188 20.91 6.95 -49.30
CA PRO A 188 21.77 8.12 -49.41
C PRO A 188 21.27 9.05 -50.52
N ARG A 189 21.15 10.35 -50.22
CA ARG A 189 20.93 11.38 -51.25
C ARG A 189 22.27 11.85 -51.81
N PRO A 190 22.39 12.04 -53.13
CA PRO A 190 23.63 12.45 -53.78
C PRO A 190 23.81 13.97 -53.67
N VAL A 191 25.01 14.43 -53.32
CA VAL A 191 25.41 15.82 -53.52
C VAL A 191 26.56 15.87 -54.53
N VAL A 192 26.24 16.59 -55.60
CA VAL A 192 27.00 16.87 -56.82
C VAL A 192 28.27 17.69 -56.55
N ALA A 193 29.29 17.39 -57.35
CA ALA A 193 30.61 18.02 -57.38
C ALA A 193 30.55 19.52 -57.70
N GLN A 194 31.39 20.31 -57.02
CA GLN A 194 31.75 21.67 -57.47
C GLN A 194 33.20 21.68 -57.96
N VAL A 195 33.34 22.23 -59.17
CA VAL A 195 34.55 22.36 -59.99
C VAL A 195 35.27 23.68 -59.65
N ALA A 196 36.57 23.70 -59.90
CA ALA A 196 37.58 24.66 -59.47
C ALA A 196 37.63 26.04 -60.21
N ALA A 197 38.19 27.02 -59.47
CA ALA A 197 39.18 28.07 -59.85
C ALA A 197 38.74 29.33 -60.67
N PRO A 198 39.52 30.46 -60.66
CA PRO A 198 40.43 31.04 -59.63
C PRO A 198 40.48 32.61 -59.54
N ALA A 199 41.31 33.10 -58.60
CA ALA A 199 42.20 34.29 -58.64
C ALA A 199 41.76 35.66 -58.05
N ALA A 200 42.44 36.09 -56.96
CA ALA A 200 43.05 37.42 -56.79
C ALA A 200 43.99 37.46 -55.55
N VAL A 201 44.98 38.36 -55.60
CA VAL A 201 46.30 38.35 -54.92
C VAL A 201 46.39 39.35 -53.75
N ALA A 202 47.13 39.04 -52.68
CA ALA A 202 47.77 40.02 -51.76
C ALA A 202 48.99 39.43 -50.98
N PRO A 203 50.01 40.23 -50.59
CA PRO A 203 51.38 39.79 -50.21
C PRO A 203 51.69 39.72 -48.67
N PRO A 204 52.92 39.30 -48.24
CA PRO A 204 53.24 38.67 -46.92
C PRO A 204 54.20 39.52 -46.02
N PRO A 205 54.99 39.01 -45.02
CA PRO A 205 54.83 38.00 -43.93
C PRO A 205 55.31 38.47 -42.50
N ALA A 206 55.21 37.55 -41.50
CA ALA A 206 56.09 37.33 -40.30
C ALA A 206 55.52 37.65 -38.87
N PRO A 207 56.11 37.13 -37.75
CA PRO A 207 55.87 35.78 -37.22
C PRO A 207 55.57 35.70 -35.69
N VAL A 208 55.34 34.47 -35.19
CA VAL A 208 55.39 33.94 -33.79
C VAL A 208 54.37 34.42 -32.73
N ALA A 209 53.60 33.47 -32.16
CA ALA A 209 53.59 33.11 -30.73
C ALA A 209 52.47 32.08 -30.41
N ALA A 210 52.75 31.22 -29.43
CA ALA A 210 51.97 30.06 -29.02
C ALA A 210 50.93 30.35 -27.91
N GLY A 211 49.99 29.41 -27.73
CA GLY A 211 49.07 29.31 -26.58
C GLY A 211 47.64 29.72 -26.97
N GLY A 212 46.57 28.96 -26.73
CA GLY A 212 46.32 27.90 -25.77
C GLY A 212 45.00 28.22 -25.07
N GLY A 213 43.92 27.51 -25.45
CA GLY A 213 42.67 27.27 -24.71
C GLY A 213 41.87 28.44 -24.12
N ASP A 214 40.60 28.57 -24.51
CA ASP A 214 39.47 28.36 -23.58
C ASP A 214 38.14 28.23 -24.37
N VAL A 215 37.37 27.18 -24.07
CA VAL A 215 36.09 26.82 -24.71
C VAL A 215 34.93 27.10 -23.74
N GLY A 216 35.07 28.09 -22.86
CA GLY A 216 34.13 28.33 -21.75
C GLY A 216 33.01 29.34 -21.99
N ASP A 217 33.14 30.25 -22.96
CA ASP A 217 32.38 31.53 -22.90
C ASP A 217 31.08 31.57 -23.74
N SER A 218 30.91 30.66 -24.71
CA SER A 218 29.74 30.69 -25.61
C SER A 218 28.45 30.17 -24.97
N ALA A 219 28.54 29.27 -23.98
CA ALA A 219 27.36 28.68 -23.35
C ALA A 219 26.77 29.55 -22.22
N MET A 220 27.56 30.40 -21.56
CA MET A 220 27.07 31.35 -20.55
C MET A 220 26.35 32.55 -21.19
N SER A 221 26.85 33.05 -22.31
CA SER A 221 26.20 34.11 -23.11
C SER A 221 24.76 33.75 -23.52
N ASP A 222 24.53 32.50 -23.94
CA ASP A 222 23.20 32.03 -24.37
C ASP A 222 22.21 31.86 -23.19
N LEU A 223 22.72 31.57 -21.99
CA LEU A 223 21.90 31.45 -20.77
C LEU A 223 21.51 32.83 -20.22
N GLU A 224 22.40 33.82 -20.28
CA GLU A 224 22.10 35.21 -19.88
C GLU A 224 21.07 35.87 -20.80
N ALA A 225 21.13 35.60 -22.11
CA ALA A 225 20.14 36.07 -23.07
C ALA A 225 18.74 35.51 -22.81
N ARG A 226 18.64 34.23 -22.39
CA ARG A 226 17.36 33.61 -22.01
C ARG A 226 16.79 34.17 -20.69
N LEU A 227 17.65 34.50 -19.73
CA LEU A 227 17.25 35.05 -18.44
C LEU A 227 16.72 36.49 -18.55
N ASN A 228 17.27 37.29 -19.46
CA ASN A 228 16.79 38.64 -19.73
C ASN A 228 15.42 38.68 -20.43
N ASN A 229 15.08 37.66 -21.24
CA ASN A 229 13.75 37.56 -21.85
C ASN A 229 12.65 37.18 -20.85
N LEU A 230 12.96 36.43 -19.78
CA LEU A 230 12.00 36.11 -18.72
C LEU A 230 11.73 37.26 -17.74
N ARG A 231 12.65 38.22 -17.63
CA ARG A 231 12.48 39.42 -16.78
C ARG A 231 11.63 40.52 -17.40
N ARG A 232 11.27 40.37 -18.69
CA ARG A 232 10.54 41.37 -19.47
C ARG A 232 9.12 40.92 -19.88
N SER A 233 8.70 39.74 -19.42
CA SER A 233 7.32 39.22 -19.53
C SER A 233 6.57 39.36 -18.21
#